data_AF-A0A9D1AW78-F1
#
_entry.id   AF-A0A9D1AW78-F1
#
_cell.length_a   1.000
_cell.length_b   1.000
_cell.length_c   1.000
_cell.angle_alpha   90.00
_cell.angle_beta   90.00
_cell.angle_gamma   90.00
#
_symmetry.space_group_name_H-M   'P 1'
#
loop_
_entity.id
_entity.type
_entity.pdbx_description
1 polymer ?
#
loop_
_entity_poly.entity_id
_entity_poly.type
_entity_poly.pdbx_seq_one_letter_code
_entity_poly.pdbx_strand_id
1 'polypeptide(L)'
;MDWFDEPVELDAAQAALIAEGMRAVAGADGLLHERELALIASFEAELPEPADAGQAVLGSELLQRTFVRSLIMVALADGTLGTREREVIRELAAAQEIGDAVIDACVIEVKQRFLKVFAGVDVFRDSVVQVALDLGLAESEVDALRQEA
;
A
#
# COMPACT_ATOMS: atom_id res chain seq x y z
N MET A 1 17.27 -7.33 2.22
CA MET A 1 17.19 -6.22 1.26
C MET A 1 15.77 -5.70 1.33
N ASP A 2 15.58 -4.40 1.42
CA ASP A 2 14.24 -3.81 1.63
C ASP A 2 13.58 -3.62 0.27
N TRP A 3 12.36 -4.15 0.09
CA TRP A 3 11.64 -4.09 -1.19
C TRP A 3 11.35 -2.64 -1.61
N PHE A 4 11.32 -1.71 -0.66
CA PHE A 4 11.10 -0.29 -0.91
C PHE A 4 12.30 0.36 -1.63
N ASP A 5 13.49 -0.21 -1.49
CA ASP A 5 14.73 0.33 -2.04
C ASP A 5 15.08 -0.32 -3.40
N GLU A 6 14.29 -1.29 -3.86
CA GLU A 6 14.47 -1.97 -5.14
C GLU A 6 13.62 -1.28 -6.23
N PRO A 7 14.24 -0.76 -7.31
CA PRO A 7 13.48 -0.19 -8.41
C PRO A 7 12.64 -1.26 -9.10
N VAL A 8 11.37 -0.96 -9.33
CA VAL A 8 10.45 -1.81 -10.09
C VAL A 8 10.14 -1.11 -11.40
N GLU A 9 10.51 -1.75 -12.50
CA GLU A 9 10.18 -1.28 -13.84
C GLU A 9 8.69 -1.57 -14.11
N LEU A 10 7.95 -0.53 -14.49
CA LEU A 10 6.54 -0.61 -14.86
C LEU A 10 6.38 -0.14 -16.30
N ASP A 11 5.58 -0.86 -17.08
CA ASP A 11 5.09 -0.33 -18.35
C ASP A 11 3.91 0.65 -18.16
N ALA A 12 3.51 1.32 -19.23
CA ALA A 12 2.44 2.31 -19.20
C ALA A 12 1.09 1.73 -18.73
N ALA A 13 0.77 0.50 -19.12
CA ALA A 13 -0.49 -0.15 -18.76
C ALA A 13 -0.49 -0.52 -17.27
N GLN A 14 0.63 -1.05 -16.77
CA GLN A 14 0.80 -1.39 -15.35
C GLN A 14 0.76 -0.15 -14.46
N ALA A 15 1.40 0.94 -14.87
CA ALA A 15 1.34 2.21 -14.15
C ALA A 15 -0.10 2.77 -14.13
N ALA A 16 -0.81 2.71 -15.27
CA ALA A 16 -2.21 3.11 -15.35
C ALA A 16 -3.12 2.27 -14.44
N LEU A 17 -2.92 0.95 -14.42
CA LEU A 17 -3.66 0.04 -13.53
C LEU A 17 -3.45 0.39 -12.06
N ILE A 18 -2.21 0.72 -11.67
CA ILE A 18 -1.91 1.16 -10.29
C ILE A 18 -2.64 2.47 -9.99
N ALA A 19 -2.56 3.47 -10.87
CA ALA A 19 -3.19 4.77 -10.65
C ALA A 19 -4.72 4.67 -10.55
N GLU A 20 -5.36 3.89 -11.43
CA GLU A 20 -6.80 3.61 -11.37
C GLU A 20 -7.19 2.89 -10.08
N GLY A 21 -6.39 1.91 -9.65
CA GLY A 21 -6.60 1.22 -8.38
C GLY A 21 -6.47 2.17 -7.18
N MET A 22 -5.46 3.04 -7.16
CA MET A 22 -5.28 4.06 -6.12
C MET A 22 -6.50 4.98 -6.01
N ARG A 23 -7.04 5.42 -7.15
CA ARG A 23 -8.27 6.21 -7.20
C ARG A 23 -9.47 5.47 -6.65
N ALA A 24 -9.65 4.20 -7.03
CA ALA A 24 -10.76 3.39 -6.56
C ALA A 24 -10.72 3.17 -5.05
N VAL A 25 -9.52 2.96 -4.50
CA VAL A 25 -9.30 2.78 -3.07
C VAL A 25 -9.58 4.08 -2.29
N ALA A 26 -9.02 5.21 -2.73
CA ALA A 26 -9.28 6.50 -2.07
C ALA A 26 -10.76 6.93 -2.15
N GLY A 27 -11.52 6.41 -3.12
CA GLY A 27 -12.97 6.63 -3.23
C GLY A 27 -13.84 5.59 -2.53
N ALA A 28 -13.26 4.60 -1.86
CA ALA A 28 -13.98 3.42 -1.39
C ALA A 28 -15.07 3.77 -0.36
N ASP A 29 -14.81 4.71 0.54
CA ASP A 29 -15.73 5.16 1.59
C ASP A 29 -16.71 6.26 1.12
N GLY A 30 -16.59 6.68 -0.14
CA GLY A 30 -17.41 7.74 -0.75
C GLY A 30 -16.96 9.17 -0.40
N LEU A 31 -15.82 9.35 0.29
CA LEU A 31 -15.27 10.64 0.68
C LEU A 31 -13.85 10.82 0.14
N LEU A 32 -13.73 11.13 -1.16
CA LEU A 32 -12.46 11.59 -1.72
C LEU A 32 -12.15 13.01 -1.23
N HIS A 33 -11.14 13.16 -0.38
CA HIS A 33 -10.68 14.48 0.03
C HIS A 33 -9.91 15.18 -1.10
N GLU A 34 -10.01 16.51 -1.20
CA GLU A 34 -9.29 17.29 -2.23
C GLU A 34 -7.78 17.04 -2.25
N ARG A 35 -7.20 16.73 -1.08
CA ARG A 35 -5.77 16.42 -0.94
C ARG A 35 -5.39 15.07 -1.57
N GLU A 36 -6.23 14.06 -1.39
CA GLU A 36 -6.02 12.72 -1.97
C GLU A 36 -6.20 12.76 -3.49
N LEU A 37 -7.22 13.48 -3.96
CA LEU A 37 -7.43 13.74 -5.38
C LEU A 37 -6.24 14.44 -6.03
N ALA A 38 -5.67 15.46 -5.37
CA ALA A 38 -4.50 16.16 -5.88
C ALA A 38 -3.27 15.24 -5.96
N LEU A 39 -3.09 14.37 -4.95
CA LEU A 39 -2.01 13.39 -4.94
C LEU A 39 -2.17 12.37 -6.08
N ILE A 40 -3.35 11.76 -6.22
CA ILE A 40 -3.66 10.80 -7.29
C ILE A 40 -3.50 11.46 -8.67
N ALA A 41 -3.99 12.69 -8.84
CA ALA A 41 -3.82 13.43 -10.09
C ALA A 41 -2.34 13.68 -10.43
N SER A 42 -1.47 13.88 -9.42
CA SER A 42 -0.02 14.00 -9.66
C SER A 42 0.60 12.71 -10.16
N PHE A 43 0.16 11.54 -9.65
CA PHE A 43 0.60 10.24 -10.16
C PHE A 43 0.10 10.00 -11.60
N GLU A 44 -1.16 10.32 -11.88
CA GLU A 44 -1.73 10.16 -13.22
C GLU A 44 -1.08 11.06 -14.26
N ALA A 45 -0.65 12.26 -13.88
CA ALA A 45 0.05 13.19 -14.77
C ALA A 45 1.44 12.69 -15.20
N GLU A 46 2.02 11.72 -14.50
CA GLU A 46 3.31 11.10 -14.82
C GLU A 46 3.17 9.84 -15.68
N LEU A 47 1.94 9.41 -15.99
CA LEU A 47 1.70 8.22 -16.80
C LEU A 47 2.25 8.40 -18.24
N PRO A 48 2.93 7.39 -18.80
CA PRO A 48 3.35 7.42 -20.19
C PRO A 48 2.16 7.22 -21.13
N GLU A 49 2.11 7.99 -22.22
CA GLU A 49 1.07 7.86 -23.26
C GLU A 49 1.49 6.89 -24.38
N PRO A 50 0.61 5.96 -24.83
CA PRO A 50 -0.73 5.70 -24.32
C PRO A 50 -0.73 4.82 -23.06
N ALA A 51 -1.51 5.21 -22.05
CA ALA A 51 -1.73 4.44 -20.83
C ALA A 51 -3.15 3.84 -20.85
N ASP A 52 -3.26 2.51 -20.91
CA ASP A 52 -4.54 1.78 -20.86
C ASP A 52 -4.41 0.63 -19.85
N ALA A 53 -5.05 0.81 -18.68
CA ALA A 53 -5.04 -0.18 -17.62
C ALA A 53 -5.64 -1.53 -18.05
N GLY A 54 -6.54 -1.54 -19.05
CA GLY A 54 -7.16 -2.76 -19.55
C GLY A 54 -6.19 -3.72 -20.24
N GLN A 55 -4.99 -3.27 -20.58
CA GLN A 55 -3.94 -4.08 -21.21
C GLN A 55 -2.88 -4.53 -20.21
N ALA A 56 -2.98 -4.14 -18.94
CA ALA A 56 -2.00 -4.44 -17.93
C ALA A 56 -1.94 -5.94 -17.62
N VAL A 57 -0.72 -6.48 -17.54
CA VAL A 57 -0.47 -7.85 -17.09
C VAL A 57 0.53 -7.84 -15.95
N LEU A 58 0.10 -8.25 -14.76
CA LEU A 58 0.96 -8.41 -13.58
C LEU A 58 1.60 -9.81 -13.58
N GLY A 59 2.48 -10.04 -14.56
CA GLY A 59 3.06 -11.37 -14.86
C GLY A 59 4.13 -11.86 -13.88
N SER A 60 4.46 -11.10 -12.83
CA SER A 60 5.43 -11.51 -11.81
C SER A 60 4.92 -11.20 -10.40
N GLU A 61 5.38 -11.97 -9.43
CA GLU A 61 5.04 -11.74 -8.02
C GLU A 61 5.47 -10.32 -7.57
N LEU A 62 6.61 -9.83 -8.05
CA LEU A 62 7.08 -8.48 -7.75
C LEU A 62 6.05 -7.42 -8.21
N LEU A 63 5.55 -7.53 -9.44
CA LEU A 63 4.55 -6.61 -9.98
C LEU A 63 3.22 -6.69 -9.23
N GLN A 64 2.77 -7.90 -8.90
CA GLN A 64 1.55 -8.13 -8.11
C GLN A 64 1.65 -7.48 -6.73
N ARG A 65 2.79 -7.67 -6.05
CA ARG A 65 3.04 -7.07 -4.73
C ARG A 65 3.19 -5.57 -4.83
N THR A 66 3.84 -5.04 -5.86
CA THR A 66 3.95 -3.59 -6.10
C THR A 66 2.57 -2.97 -6.29
N PHE A 67 1.70 -3.60 -7.08
CA PHE A 67 0.31 -3.17 -7.22
C PHE A 67 -0.40 -3.14 -5.86
N VAL A 68 -0.43 -4.25 -5.12
CA VAL A 68 -1.14 -4.34 -3.84
C VAL A 68 -0.57 -3.39 -2.77
N ARG A 69 0.76 -3.31 -2.63
CA ARG A 69 1.41 -2.40 -1.67
C ARG A 69 1.10 -0.95 -1.99
N SER A 70 1.06 -0.58 -3.28
CA SER A 70 0.70 0.78 -3.72
C SER A 70 -0.72 1.15 -3.28
N LEU A 71 -1.68 0.23 -3.41
CA LEU A 71 -3.05 0.43 -2.94
C LEU A 71 -3.14 0.58 -1.42
N ILE A 72 -2.43 -0.28 -0.68
CA ILE A 72 -2.41 -0.26 0.79
C ILE A 72 -1.78 1.04 1.30
N MET A 73 -0.74 1.56 0.65
CA MET A 73 -0.14 2.84 1.03
C MET A 73 -1.13 4.01 0.91
N VAL A 74 -1.96 4.02 -0.15
CA VAL A 74 -3.01 5.03 -0.31
C VAL A 74 -4.07 4.90 0.77
N ALA A 75 -4.54 3.67 1.04
CA ALA A 75 -5.51 3.40 2.09
C ALA A 75 -5.00 3.59 3.52
N LEU A 76 -3.69 3.81 3.71
CA LEU A 76 -3.10 4.11 5.02
C LEU A 76 -2.72 5.58 5.15
N ALA A 77 -3.03 6.43 4.15
CA ALA A 77 -2.67 7.84 4.17
C ALA A 77 -3.33 8.61 5.33
N ASP A 78 -4.52 8.18 5.75
CA ASP A 78 -5.27 8.71 6.89
C ASP A 78 -4.87 8.07 8.24
N GLY A 79 -4.01 7.05 8.21
CA GLY A 79 -3.54 6.29 9.35
C GLY A 79 -4.35 5.05 9.70
N THR A 80 -5.42 4.70 8.98
CA THR A 80 -6.19 3.48 9.24
C THR A 80 -6.75 2.85 7.99
N LEU A 81 -6.44 1.58 7.77
CA LEU A 81 -7.04 0.80 6.68
C LEU A 81 -8.49 0.41 7.04
N GLY A 82 -9.49 1.07 6.47
CA GLY A 82 -10.92 0.83 6.71
C GLY A 82 -11.44 -0.50 6.15
N THR A 83 -12.65 -0.92 6.56
CA THR A 83 -13.27 -2.16 6.02
C THR A 83 -13.55 -2.04 4.54
N ARG A 84 -14.06 -0.88 4.09
CA ARG A 84 -14.47 -0.68 2.70
C ARG A 84 -13.29 -0.62 1.74
N GLU A 85 -12.19 0.01 2.14
CA GLU A 85 -10.94 0.02 1.37
C GLU A 85 -10.37 -1.40 1.23
N ARG A 86 -10.42 -2.22 2.30
CA ARG A 86 -9.99 -3.63 2.22
C ARG A 86 -10.81 -4.43 1.23
N GLU A 87 -12.13 -4.22 1.20
CA GLU A 87 -13.00 -4.87 0.22
C GLU A 87 -12.61 -4.47 -1.20
N VAL A 88 -12.42 -3.17 -1.46
CA VAL A 88 -12.00 -2.67 -2.78
C VAL A 88 -10.63 -3.23 -3.18
N ILE A 89 -9.65 -3.26 -2.26
CA ILE A 89 -8.33 -3.85 -2.52
C ILE A 89 -8.46 -5.33 -2.88
N ARG A 90 -9.31 -6.08 -2.17
CA ARG A 90 -9.54 -7.51 -2.46
C ARG A 90 -10.23 -7.71 -3.82
N GLU A 91 -11.22 -6.88 -4.16
CA GLU A 91 -11.90 -6.92 -5.46
C GLU A 91 -10.92 -6.63 -6.61
N LEU A 92 -10.10 -5.59 -6.48
CA LEU A 92 -9.08 -5.22 -7.46
C LEU A 92 -7.98 -6.28 -7.60
N ALA A 93 -7.51 -6.83 -6.48
CA ALA A 93 -6.53 -7.91 -6.46
C ALA A 93 -7.08 -9.19 -7.12
N ALA A 94 -8.34 -9.54 -6.84
CA ALA A 94 -9.00 -10.69 -7.46
C ALA A 94 -9.14 -10.55 -8.97
N ALA A 95 -9.39 -9.33 -9.49
CA ALA A 95 -9.41 -9.06 -10.93
C ALA A 95 -8.04 -9.30 -11.60
N GLN A 96 -6.96 -9.29 -10.82
CA GLN A 96 -5.59 -9.59 -11.25
C GLN A 96 -5.12 -11.00 -10.84
N GLU A 97 -6.04 -11.86 -10.40
CA GLU A 97 -5.76 -13.21 -9.90
C GLU A 97 -4.80 -13.27 -8.70
N ILE A 98 -4.74 -12.20 -7.91
CA ILE A 98 -3.91 -12.11 -6.70
C ILE A 98 -4.70 -12.64 -5.50
N GLY A 99 -4.13 -13.63 -4.80
CA GLY A 99 -4.78 -14.27 -3.65
C GLY A 99 -4.66 -13.49 -2.34
N ASP A 100 -5.62 -13.71 -1.44
CA ASP A 100 -5.71 -13.06 -0.13
C ASP A 100 -4.42 -13.15 0.71
N ALA A 101 -3.69 -14.27 0.63
CA ALA A 101 -2.44 -14.45 1.36
C ALA A 101 -1.36 -13.42 0.96
N VAL A 102 -1.32 -13.01 -0.31
CA VAL A 102 -0.41 -11.96 -0.80
C VAL A 102 -0.84 -10.60 -0.26
N ILE A 103 -2.15 -10.35 -0.22
CA ILE A 103 -2.71 -9.10 0.31
C ILE A 103 -2.37 -8.95 1.79
N ASP A 104 -2.67 -9.97 2.59
CA ASP A 104 -2.41 -9.96 4.03
C ASP A 104 -0.91 -9.76 4.33
N ALA A 105 -0.03 -10.43 3.57
CA ALA A 105 1.41 -10.22 3.67
C ALA A 105 1.83 -8.78 3.33
N CYS A 106 1.29 -8.21 2.25
CA CYS A 106 1.59 -6.83 1.86
C CYS A 106 1.10 -5.81 2.89
N VAL A 107 -0.03 -6.06 3.55
CA VAL A 107 -0.55 -5.19 4.62
C VAL A 107 0.44 -5.11 5.78
N ILE A 108 0.95 -6.26 6.21
CA ILE A 108 1.94 -6.35 7.28
C ILE A 108 3.23 -5.62 6.88
N GLU A 109 3.74 -5.87 5.68
CA GLU A 109 4.98 -5.26 5.18
C GLU A 109 4.91 -3.73 5.11
N VAL A 110 3.80 -3.17 4.62
CA VAL A 110 3.62 -1.71 4.53
C VAL A 110 3.57 -1.09 5.93
N LYS A 111 2.82 -1.68 6.88
CA LYS A 111 2.75 -1.20 8.26
C LYS A 111 4.11 -1.27 8.97
N GLN A 112 4.83 -2.37 8.81
CA GLN A 112 6.19 -2.52 9.36
C GLN A 112 7.13 -1.44 8.82
N ARG A 113 7.02 -1.10 7.52
CA ARG A 113 7.83 -0.04 6.91
C ARG A 113 7.53 1.34 7.51
N PHE A 114 6.25 1.67 7.74
CA PHE A 114 5.90 2.93 8.42
C PHE A 114 6.56 3.05 9.79
N LEU A 115 6.62 1.94 10.55
CA LEU A 115 7.21 1.94 11.89
C LEU A 115 8.74 1.91 11.88
N LYS A 116 9.35 1.38 10.82
CA LYS A 116 10.81 1.32 10.68
C LYS A 116 11.47 2.71 10.69
N VAL A 117 10.73 3.78 10.39
CA VAL A 117 11.22 5.17 10.54
C VAL A 117 11.59 5.50 12.00
N PHE A 118 11.00 4.80 12.97
CA PHE A 118 11.28 4.95 14.39
C PHE A 118 12.30 3.92 14.91
N ALA A 119 12.90 3.10 14.04
CA ALA A 119 13.96 2.19 14.44
C ALA A 119 15.13 2.97 15.07
N GLY A 120 15.54 2.57 16.27
CA GLY A 120 16.59 3.26 17.04
C GLY A 120 16.13 4.52 17.80
N VAL A 121 14.83 4.85 17.80
CA VAL A 121 14.29 5.96 18.60
C VAL A 121 13.83 5.46 19.96
N ASP A 122 14.69 5.61 20.98
CA ASP A 122 14.40 5.11 22.33
C ASP A 122 13.42 5.99 23.12
N VAL A 123 13.39 7.30 22.85
CA VAL A 123 12.64 8.28 23.64
C VAL A 123 11.12 8.10 23.53
N PHE A 124 10.63 7.66 22.37
CA PHE A 124 9.19 7.54 22.07
C PHE A 124 8.74 6.09 21.91
N ARG A 125 9.53 5.12 22.41
CA ARG A 125 9.32 3.68 22.18
C ARG A 125 7.89 3.22 22.53
N ASP A 126 7.35 3.64 23.66
CA ASP A 126 5.99 3.26 24.08
C ASP A 126 4.91 3.88 23.17
N SER A 127 5.13 5.10 22.68
CA SER A 127 4.23 5.76 21.73
C SER A 127 4.27 5.07 20.36
N VAL A 128 5.43 4.60 19.91
CA VAL A 128 5.58 3.83 18.66
C VAL A 128 4.85 2.49 18.74
N VAL A 129 4.95 1.82 19.90
CA VAL A 129 4.18 0.59 20.18
C VAL A 129 2.68 0.86 20.13
N GLN A 130 2.21 1.95 20.74
CA GLN A 130 0.79 2.30 20.71
C GLN A 130 0.31 2.58 19.28
N VAL A 131 1.08 3.35 18.50
CA VAL A 131 0.78 3.60 17.08
C VAL A 131 0.75 2.29 16.28
N ALA A 132 1.66 1.35 16.55
CA ALA A 132 1.67 0.05 15.88
C ALA A 132 0.40 -0.77 16.15
N LEU A 133 -0.07 -0.75 17.40
CA LEU A 133 -1.33 -1.40 17.80
C LEU A 133 -2.54 -0.70 17.19
N ASP A 134 -2.54 0.63 17.14
CA ASP A 134 -3.61 1.44 16.53
C ASP A 134 -3.67 1.20 15.01
N LEU A 135 -2.52 0.99 14.36
CA LEU A 135 -2.41 0.54 12.97
C LEU A 135 -2.88 -0.92 12.77
N GLY A 136 -3.15 -1.66 13.85
CA GLY A 136 -3.67 -3.03 13.83
C GLY A 136 -2.62 -4.09 13.50
N LEU A 137 -1.37 -3.91 13.93
CA LEU A 137 -0.37 -4.98 13.95
C LEU A 137 -0.58 -5.89 15.17
N ALA A 138 -0.24 -7.18 15.02
CA ALA A 138 -0.31 -8.11 16.13
C ALA A 138 0.83 -7.85 17.14
N GLU A 139 0.61 -8.17 18.42
CA GLU A 139 1.59 -7.96 19.48
C GLU A 139 2.94 -8.65 19.18
N SER A 140 2.91 -9.83 18.55
CA SER A 140 4.11 -10.54 18.08
C SER A 140 4.90 -9.80 17.01
N GLU A 141 4.25 -9.01 16.16
CA GLU A 141 4.91 -8.19 15.13
C GLU A 141 5.50 -6.92 15.75
N VAL A 142 4.80 -6.34 16.73
CA VAL A 142 5.31 -5.23 17.53
C VAL A 142 6.54 -5.63 18.34
N ASP A 143 6.57 -6.86 18.87
CA ASP A 143 7.72 -7.40 19.58
C ASP A 143 8.95 -7.61 18.69
N ALA A 144 8.76 -7.97 17.42
CA ALA A 144 9.85 -8.06 16.46
C ALA A 144 10.51 -6.68 16.23
N LEU A 145 9.72 -5.61 16.16
CA LEU A 145 10.22 -4.23 16.08
C LEU A 145 11.00 -3.80 17.33
N ARG A 146 10.75 -4.42 18.49
CA ARG A 146 11.50 -4.14 19.74
C ARG A 146 12.89 -4.78 19.78
N GLN A 147 13.11 -5.87 19.01
CA GLN A 147 14.33 -6.69 19.04
C GLN A 147 15.35 -6.32 17.95
N GLU A 148 14.95 -5.59 16.91
CA GLU A 148 15.85 -5.10 15.85
C GLU A 148 16.55 -3.77 16.17
N ALA A 149 16.31 -3.18 17.35
CA ALA A 149 16.92 -1.92 17.80
C ALA A 149 18.16 -2.13 18.69
#